data_AF-A0A7K4D9Z4-F1
#
_entry.id   AF-A0A7K4D9Z4-F1
#
_cell.length_a   1.000
_cell.length_b   1.000
_cell.length_c   1.000
_cell.angle_alpha   90.00
_cell.angle_beta   90.00
_cell.angle_gamma   90.00
#
_symmetry.space_group_name_H-M   'P 1'
#
loop_
_entity.id
_entity.type
_entity.pdbx_description
1 polymer ?
#
loop_
_entity_poly.entity_id
_entity_poly.type
_entity_poly.pdbx_seq_one_letter_code
_entity_poly.pdbx_strand_id
1 'polypeptide(L)'
;MDALTILKIAIGTVVLFHASYVDIKKREIEEWHWVFLAVVGFIHAIYLSISFESFRPILFTGVVFLLMFGLALLLFYLGLFGGGDGKILMGLGALLPSLSGKEYAFGLFPVSVFDNALIMSILLPIGILSYNIIKKDSPKEYESGKFKKILAMMVGYRLETAKLSDKFYPLEEFKDGKRSIRLFIGDLDFDVAEYKEELTKKGIKNLWATPGLPFVVPITIGYLLAVFFGDIMLRIVMIFI
;
A
#
# COMPACT_ATOMS: atom_id res chain seq x y z
N MET A 1 -0.99 -16.30 -23.26
CA MET A 1 -0.77 -16.76 -21.88
C MET A 1 -1.31 -18.17 -21.78
N ASP A 2 -0.56 -19.08 -21.18
CA ASP A 2 -0.99 -20.44 -20.89
C ASP A 2 -2.02 -20.46 -19.74
N ALA A 3 -2.82 -21.54 -19.66
CA ALA A 3 -3.90 -21.67 -18.68
C ALA A 3 -3.38 -21.62 -17.22
N LEU A 4 -2.17 -22.11 -16.98
CA LEU A 4 -1.58 -22.16 -15.64
C LEU A 4 -1.15 -20.77 -15.19
N THR A 5 -0.59 -19.95 -16.08
CA THR A 5 -0.34 -18.53 -15.82
C THR A 5 -1.63 -17.76 -15.52
N ILE A 6 -2.70 -18.00 -16.28
CA ILE A 6 -4.00 -17.34 -16.02
C ILE A 6 -4.53 -17.75 -14.64
N LEU A 7 -4.43 -19.02 -14.27
CA LEU A 7 -4.83 -19.50 -12.95
C LEU A 7 -4.03 -18.83 -11.84
N LYS A 8 -2.70 -18.71 -11.97
CA LYS A 8 -1.88 -17.99 -11.00
C LYS A 8 -2.24 -16.51 -10.90
N ILE A 9 -2.56 -15.87 -12.03
CA ILE A 9 -3.04 -14.48 -12.03
C ILE A 9 -4.35 -14.37 -11.24
N ALA A 10 -5.29 -15.28 -11.47
CA ALA A 10 -6.55 -15.31 -10.74
C ALA A 10 -6.33 -15.56 -9.23
N ILE A 11 -5.45 -16.49 -8.87
CA ILE A 11 -5.07 -16.76 -7.47
C ILE A 11 -4.49 -15.49 -6.81
N GLY A 12 -3.50 -14.86 -7.45
CA GLY A 12 -2.90 -13.62 -6.96
C GLY A 12 -3.93 -12.51 -6.76
N THR A 13 -4.83 -12.35 -7.73
CA THR A 13 -5.95 -11.39 -7.66
C THR A 13 -6.84 -11.64 -6.45
N VAL A 14 -7.32 -12.87 -6.26
CA VAL A 14 -8.23 -13.22 -5.15
C VAL A 14 -7.55 -13.02 -3.79
N VAL A 15 -6.31 -13.48 -3.64
CA VAL A 15 -5.57 -13.36 -2.37
C VAL A 15 -5.25 -11.90 -2.05
N LEU A 16 -4.87 -11.08 -3.03
CA LEU A 16 -4.60 -9.66 -2.82
C LEU A 16 -5.86 -8.86 -2.48
N PHE A 17 -7.00 -9.15 -3.12
CA PHE A 17 -8.28 -8.56 -2.73
C PHE A 17 -8.68 -8.95 -1.31
N HIS A 18 -8.50 -10.22 -0.95
CA HIS A 18 -8.76 -10.68 0.41
C HIS A 18 -7.83 -10.01 1.43
N ALA A 19 -6.53 -9.95 1.15
CA ALA A 19 -5.54 -9.28 2.00
C ALA A 19 -5.89 -7.79 2.19
N SER A 20 -6.20 -7.09 1.11
CA SER A 20 -6.67 -5.69 1.16
C SER A 20 -7.92 -5.52 2.01
N TYR A 21 -8.91 -6.41 1.86
CA TYR A 21 -10.13 -6.37 2.65
C TYR A 21 -9.86 -6.59 4.16
N VAL A 22 -9.07 -7.61 4.48
CA VAL A 22 -8.70 -7.94 5.87
C VAL A 22 -7.92 -6.79 6.49
N ASP A 23 -6.97 -6.21 5.78
CA ASP A 23 -6.12 -5.14 6.30
C ASP A 23 -6.90 -3.82 6.52
N ILE A 24 -7.80 -3.46 5.60
CA ILE A 24 -8.74 -2.33 5.81
C ILE A 24 -9.63 -2.57 7.05
N LYS A 25 -10.02 -3.83 7.29
CA LYS A 25 -10.94 -4.18 8.38
C LYS A 25 -10.24 -4.29 9.74
N LYS A 26 -9.15 -5.05 9.81
CA LYS A 26 -8.46 -5.50 11.03
C LYS A 26 -7.11 -4.82 11.27
N ARG A 27 -6.55 -4.04 10.33
CA ARG A 27 -5.21 -3.42 10.41
C ARG A 27 -4.04 -4.41 10.47
N GLU A 28 -4.29 -5.67 10.13
CA GLU A 28 -3.29 -6.71 10.16
C GLU A 28 -3.44 -7.60 8.93
N ILE A 29 -2.31 -8.05 8.40
CA ILE A 29 -2.24 -8.99 7.29
C ILE A 29 -1.91 -10.36 7.87
N GLU A 30 -2.84 -11.29 7.73
CA GLU A 30 -2.65 -12.66 8.20
C GLU A 30 -1.54 -13.35 7.39
N GLU A 31 -0.71 -14.16 8.05
CA GLU A 31 0.49 -14.74 7.43
C GLU A 31 0.17 -15.71 6.29
N TRP A 32 -1.00 -16.32 6.28
CA TRP A 32 -1.35 -17.32 5.27
C TRP A 32 -1.36 -16.74 3.85
N HIS A 33 -1.63 -15.44 3.67
CA HIS A 33 -1.73 -14.82 2.34
C HIS A 33 -0.43 -14.99 1.55
N TRP A 34 0.70 -14.59 2.13
CA TRP A 34 1.99 -14.68 1.45
C TRP A 34 2.51 -16.12 1.38
N VAL A 35 2.28 -16.91 2.44
CA VAL A 35 2.67 -18.34 2.48
C VAL A 35 1.98 -19.10 1.37
N PHE A 36 0.67 -18.91 1.21
CA PHE A 36 -0.12 -19.56 0.16
C PHE A 36 0.37 -19.20 -1.24
N LEU A 37 0.61 -17.90 -1.51
CA LEU A 37 1.17 -17.45 -2.79
C LEU A 37 2.54 -18.07 -3.06
N ALA A 38 3.41 -18.11 -2.04
CA ALA A 38 4.73 -18.69 -2.15
C ALA A 38 4.68 -20.20 -2.42
N VAL A 39 3.87 -20.95 -1.67
CA VAL A 39 3.71 -22.40 -1.84
C VAL A 39 3.21 -22.73 -3.24
N VAL A 40 2.17 -22.06 -3.73
CA VAL A 40 1.65 -22.25 -5.09
C VAL A 40 2.74 -21.94 -6.14
N GLY A 41 3.48 -20.85 -5.93
CA GLY A 41 4.60 -20.45 -6.79
C GLY A 41 5.72 -21.49 -6.86
N PHE A 42 6.19 -21.98 -5.72
CA PHE A 42 7.25 -22.99 -5.64
C PHE A 42 6.81 -24.35 -6.16
N ILE A 43 5.57 -24.79 -5.90
CA ILE A 43 5.03 -26.03 -6.49
C ILE A 43 5.06 -25.93 -8.01
N HIS A 44 4.63 -24.80 -8.57
CA HIS A 44 4.69 -24.58 -10.01
C HIS A 44 6.13 -24.54 -10.53
N ALA A 45 7.05 -23.90 -9.82
CA ALA A 45 8.46 -23.88 -10.19
C ALA A 45 9.07 -25.30 -10.22
N ILE A 46 8.72 -26.14 -9.24
CA ILE A 46 9.13 -27.55 -9.19
C ILE A 46 8.56 -28.31 -10.40
N TYR A 47 7.27 -28.14 -10.69
CA TYR A 47 6.64 -28.75 -11.86
C TYR A 47 7.34 -28.39 -13.17
N LEU A 48 7.66 -27.10 -13.37
CA LEU A 48 8.40 -26.65 -14.56
C LEU A 48 9.82 -27.22 -14.58
N SER A 49 10.49 -27.27 -13.44
CA SER A 49 11.84 -27.83 -13.36
C SER A 49 11.91 -29.31 -13.72
N ILE A 50 10.90 -30.09 -13.32
CA ILE A 50 10.78 -31.50 -13.73
C ILE A 50 10.44 -31.59 -15.23
N SER A 51 9.47 -30.81 -15.70
CA SER A 51 8.99 -30.86 -17.09
C SER A 51 10.05 -30.44 -18.11
N PHE A 52 10.92 -29.49 -17.76
CA PHE A 52 12.00 -29.01 -18.60
C PHE A 52 13.35 -29.68 -18.30
N GLU A 53 13.39 -30.65 -17.38
CA GLU A 53 14.63 -31.30 -16.90
C GLU A 53 15.73 -30.29 -16.54
N SER A 54 15.35 -29.18 -15.92
CA SER A 54 16.23 -28.04 -15.67
C SER A 54 16.01 -27.45 -14.29
N PHE A 55 17.10 -27.14 -13.59
CA PHE A 55 17.04 -26.46 -12.29
C PHE A 55 16.72 -24.95 -12.39
N ARG A 56 16.75 -24.39 -13.60
CA ARG A 56 16.58 -22.94 -13.82
C ARG A 56 15.26 -22.36 -13.28
N PRO A 57 14.08 -22.98 -13.48
CA PRO A 57 12.81 -22.43 -12.97
C PRO A 57 12.77 -22.30 -11.44
N ILE A 58 13.19 -23.33 -10.69
CA ILE A 58 13.29 -23.28 -9.22
C ILE A 58 14.29 -22.21 -8.79
N LEU A 59 15.50 -22.21 -9.38
CA LEU A 59 16.54 -21.25 -9.02
C LEU A 59 16.07 -19.81 -9.26
N PHE A 60 15.47 -19.53 -10.42
CA PHE A 60 14.97 -18.20 -10.76
C PHE A 60 13.87 -17.75 -9.79
N THR A 61 12.90 -18.63 -9.51
CA THR A 61 11.82 -18.34 -8.54
C THR A 61 12.39 -18.07 -7.15
N GLY A 62 13.36 -18.88 -6.69
CA GLY A 62 14.03 -18.69 -5.41
C GLY A 62 14.81 -17.39 -5.32
N VAL A 63 15.55 -17.02 -6.38
CA VAL A 63 16.29 -15.75 -6.45
C VAL A 63 15.34 -14.56 -6.39
N VAL A 64 14.24 -14.59 -7.14
CA VAL A 64 13.25 -13.49 -7.12
C VAL A 64 12.56 -13.40 -5.75
N PHE A 65 12.20 -14.53 -5.14
CA PHE A 65 11.67 -14.56 -3.77
C PHE A 65 12.63 -13.92 -2.76
N LEU A 66 13.92 -14.27 -2.80
CA LEU A 66 14.95 -13.71 -1.93
C LEU A 66 15.22 -12.23 -2.21
N LEU A 67 15.14 -11.80 -3.46
CA LEU A 67 15.24 -10.39 -3.84
C LEU A 67 14.09 -9.59 -3.21
N MET A 68 12.85 -10.08 -3.34
CA MET A 68 11.69 -9.43 -2.72
C MET A 68 11.74 -9.47 -1.19
N PHE A 69 12.32 -10.52 -0.60
CA PHE A 69 12.58 -10.57 0.84
C PHE A 69 13.60 -9.51 1.27
N GLY A 70 14.70 -9.36 0.53
CA GLY A 70 15.70 -8.32 0.80
C GLY A 70 15.10 -6.91 0.69
N LEU A 71 14.26 -6.67 -0.33
CA LEU A 71 13.52 -5.42 -0.47
C LEU A 71 12.56 -5.19 0.71
N ALA A 72 11.79 -6.21 1.09
CA ALA A 72 10.88 -6.15 2.23
C ALA A 72 11.60 -5.81 3.54
N LEU A 73 12.74 -6.45 3.81
CA LEU A 73 13.58 -6.14 4.97
C LEU A 73 14.13 -4.71 4.92
N LEU A 74 14.64 -4.28 3.77
CA LEU A 74 15.15 -2.91 3.60
C LEU A 74 14.06 -1.88 3.93
N LEU A 75 12.87 -2.05 3.36
CA LEU A 75 11.75 -1.14 3.59
C LEU A 75 11.24 -1.17 5.03
N PHE A 76 11.28 -2.34 5.68
CA PHE A 76 10.95 -2.48 7.10
C PHE A 76 11.94 -1.72 7.99
N TYR A 77 13.25 -1.88 7.76
CA TYR A 77 14.27 -1.15 8.52
C TYR A 77 14.27 0.36 8.27
N LEU A 78 13.84 0.80 7.08
CA LEU A 78 13.61 2.21 6.78
C LEU A 78 12.32 2.77 7.40
N GLY A 79 11.50 1.93 8.05
CA GLY A 79 10.22 2.32 8.65
C GLY A 79 9.15 2.68 7.62
N LEU A 80 9.34 2.32 6.35
CA LEU A 80 8.40 2.63 5.27
C LEU A 80 7.27 1.59 5.19
N PHE A 81 7.56 0.33 5.51
CA PHE A 81 6.64 -0.79 5.40
C PHE A 81 6.38 -1.44 6.75
N GLY A 82 5.15 -1.90 6.95
CA GLY A 82 4.86 -2.91 7.97
C GLY A 82 5.41 -4.27 7.56
N GLY A 83 5.67 -5.15 8.53
CA GLY A 83 6.16 -6.50 8.25
C GLY A 83 5.23 -7.33 7.34
N GLY A 84 3.93 -7.03 7.33
CA GLY A 84 2.94 -7.72 6.48
C GLY A 84 2.99 -7.29 5.01
N ASP A 85 3.16 -6.00 4.71
CA ASP A 85 3.20 -5.47 3.34
C ASP A 85 4.35 -6.07 2.53
N GLY A 86 5.53 -6.12 3.15
CA GLY A 86 6.73 -6.70 2.54
C GLY A 86 6.60 -8.22 2.28
N LYS A 87 5.96 -8.95 3.20
CA LYS A 87 5.71 -10.39 3.04
C LYS A 87 4.84 -10.70 1.80
N ILE A 88 3.83 -9.87 1.52
CA ILE A 88 2.99 -10.06 0.32
C ILE A 88 3.82 -9.96 -0.97
N LEU A 89 4.75 -9.01 -1.05
CA LEU A 89 5.65 -8.88 -2.20
C LEU A 89 6.54 -10.12 -2.39
N MET A 90 6.99 -10.74 -1.30
CA MET A 90 7.72 -12.02 -1.37
C MET A 90 6.85 -13.13 -1.97
N GLY A 91 5.61 -13.27 -1.47
CA GLY A 91 4.66 -14.24 -1.99
C GLY A 91 4.39 -14.06 -3.48
N LEU A 92 4.22 -12.82 -3.94
CA LEU A 92 4.08 -12.50 -5.36
C LEU A 92 5.33 -12.84 -6.17
N GLY A 93 6.51 -12.58 -5.63
CA GLY A 93 7.77 -12.93 -6.29
C GLY A 93 7.94 -14.43 -6.53
N ALA A 94 7.43 -15.28 -5.63
CA ALA A 94 7.39 -16.72 -5.85
C ALA A 94 6.27 -17.15 -6.82
N LEU A 95 5.06 -16.56 -6.72
CA LEU A 95 3.91 -16.92 -7.57
C LEU A 95 4.14 -16.60 -9.06
N LEU A 96 4.58 -15.37 -9.31
CA LEU A 96 4.78 -14.80 -10.64
C LEU A 96 6.13 -14.07 -10.67
N PRO A 97 7.27 -14.80 -10.72
CA PRO A 97 8.59 -14.17 -10.75
C PRO A 97 8.81 -13.36 -12.02
N SER A 98 8.24 -13.84 -13.13
CA SER A 98 8.16 -13.13 -14.41
C SER A 98 6.81 -13.40 -15.07
N LEU A 99 6.40 -12.48 -15.94
CA LEU A 99 5.22 -12.62 -16.78
C LEU A 99 5.61 -12.21 -18.20
N SER A 100 5.08 -12.87 -19.22
CA SER A 100 5.40 -12.58 -20.62
C SER A 100 4.34 -11.68 -21.26
N GLY A 101 4.71 -11.02 -22.37
CA GLY A 101 3.81 -10.25 -23.21
C GLY A 101 3.68 -8.76 -22.86
N LYS A 102 4.41 -8.26 -21.86
CA LYS A 102 4.55 -6.83 -21.54
C LYS A 102 5.95 -6.54 -21.01
N GLU A 103 6.26 -5.25 -20.89
CA GLU A 103 7.50 -4.77 -20.29
C GLU A 103 7.34 -4.70 -18.77
N TYR A 104 8.35 -5.22 -18.07
CA TYR A 104 8.44 -5.24 -16.62
C TYR A 104 9.83 -4.71 -16.21
N ALA A 105 9.91 -3.99 -15.11
CA ALA A 105 11.16 -3.49 -14.53
C ALA A 105 12.12 -4.66 -14.28
N PHE A 106 13.30 -4.59 -14.90
CA PHE A 106 14.32 -5.65 -14.88
C PHE A 106 13.81 -7.03 -15.39
N GLY A 107 12.67 -7.08 -16.08
CA GLY A 107 11.99 -8.33 -16.46
C GLY A 107 11.30 -9.06 -15.29
N LEU A 108 11.20 -8.42 -14.12
CA LEU A 108 10.65 -9.00 -12.90
C LEU A 108 9.26 -8.45 -12.63
N PHE A 109 8.25 -9.32 -12.70
CA PHE A 109 6.87 -8.94 -12.43
C PHE A 109 6.65 -8.33 -11.03
N PRO A 110 7.16 -8.89 -9.91
CA PRO A 110 6.88 -8.33 -8.58
C PRO A 110 7.53 -6.95 -8.35
N VAL A 111 8.61 -6.63 -9.08
CA VAL A 111 9.23 -5.29 -9.03
C VAL A 111 8.30 -4.28 -9.69
N SER A 112 7.74 -4.58 -10.86
CA SER A 112 6.73 -3.72 -11.49
C SER A 112 5.46 -3.57 -10.69
N VAL A 113 5.05 -4.60 -9.94
CA VAL A 113 3.93 -4.47 -8.99
C VAL A 113 4.25 -3.42 -7.93
N PHE A 114 5.46 -3.47 -7.37
CA PHE A 114 5.93 -2.50 -6.39
C PHE A 114 6.04 -1.08 -6.99
N ASP A 115 6.64 -0.93 -8.17
CA ASP A 115 6.78 0.36 -8.85
C ASP A 115 5.40 0.98 -9.15
N ASN A 116 4.47 0.20 -9.69
CA ASN A 116 3.10 0.65 -9.92
C ASN A 116 2.39 1.01 -8.59
N ALA A 117 2.63 0.27 -7.52
CA ALA A 117 2.07 0.56 -6.19
C ALA A 117 2.61 1.89 -5.62
N LEU A 118 3.89 2.20 -5.85
CA LEU A 118 4.48 3.49 -5.47
C LEU A 118 3.82 4.65 -6.22
N ILE A 119 3.60 4.51 -7.53
CA ILE A 119 2.85 5.51 -8.31
C ILE A 119 1.45 5.72 -7.72
N MET A 120 0.72 4.62 -7.46
CA MET A 120 -0.61 4.71 -6.86
C MET A 120 -0.60 5.40 -5.49
N SER A 121 0.45 5.17 -4.70
CA SER A 121 0.61 5.80 -3.40
C SER A 121 0.85 7.31 -3.47
N ILE A 122 1.50 7.79 -4.53
CA ILE A 122 1.67 9.23 -4.82
C ILE A 122 0.36 9.85 -5.32
N LEU A 123 -0.46 9.09 -6.06
CA LEU A 123 -1.76 9.56 -6.55
C LEU A 123 -2.82 9.69 -5.45
N LEU A 124 -2.71 8.92 -4.36
CA LEU A 124 -3.67 8.96 -3.25
C LEU A 124 -3.79 10.35 -2.61
N PRO A 125 -2.70 11.03 -2.18
CA PRO A 125 -2.79 12.39 -1.67
C PRO A 125 -3.40 13.39 -2.66
N ILE A 126 -3.16 13.22 -3.96
CA ILE A 126 -3.74 14.05 -5.02
C ILE A 126 -5.26 13.82 -5.11
N GLY A 127 -5.71 12.57 -4.97
CA GLY A 127 -7.12 12.21 -4.92
C GLY A 127 -7.84 12.79 -3.70
N ILE A 128 -7.22 12.72 -2.52
CA ILE A 128 -7.75 13.31 -1.27
C ILE A 128 -7.82 14.84 -1.40
N LEU A 129 -6.78 15.48 -1.94
CA LEU A 129 -6.78 16.92 -2.20
C LEU A 129 -7.94 17.32 -3.12
N SER A 130 -8.12 16.58 -4.21
CA SER A 130 -9.19 16.81 -5.17
C SER A 130 -10.58 16.65 -4.52
N TYR A 131 -10.77 15.62 -3.68
CA TYR A 131 -11.99 15.44 -2.90
C TYR A 131 -12.28 16.64 -1.97
N ASN A 132 -11.28 17.14 -1.25
CA ASN A 132 -11.43 18.31 -0.38
C ASN A 132 -11.76 19.59 -1.16
N ILE A 133 -11.11 19.81 -2.31
CA ILE A 133 -11.37 20.95 -3.19
C ILE A 133 -12.80 20.90 -3.74
N ILE A 134 -13.26 19.74 -4.21
CA ILE A 134 -14.63 19.55 -4.73
C ILE A 134 -15.66 19.85 -3.64
N LYS A 135 -15.40 19.41 -2.40
CA LYS A 135 -16.24 19.74 -1.24
C LYS A 135 -16.10 21.19 -0.76
N LYS A 136 -15.19 21.97 -1.35
CA LYS A 136 -14.84 23.33 -0.93
C LYS A 136 -14.46 23.41 0.55
N ASP A 137 -13.92 22.32 1.09
CA ASP A 137 -13.53 22.21 2.49
C ASP A 137 -12.03 22.47 2.63
N SER A 138 -11.67 23.19 3.69
CA SER A 138 -10.27 23.51 3.99
C SER A 138 -10.09 23.74 5.49
N PRO A 139 -8.88 23.46 6.02
CA PRO A 139 -8.55 23.59 7.44
C PRO A 139 -8.35 25.07 7.82
N LYS A 140 -9.39 25.90 7.69
CA LYS A 140 -9.34 27.34 7.95
C LYS A 140 -9.22 27.64 9.44
N GLU A 141 -9.83 26.80 10.27
CA GLU A 141 -9.91 26.90 11.73
C GLU A 141 -8.57 26.74 12.45
N TYR A 142 -7.54 26.24 11.77
CA TYR A 142 -6.23 26.02 12.37
C TYR A 142 -5.33 27.24 12.23
N GLU A 143 -4.64 27.60 13.32
CA GLU A 143 -3.59 28.60 13.32
C GLU A 143 -2.30 27.99 12.76
N SER A 144 -2.24 27.86 11.44
CA SER A 144 -1.10 27.29 10.73
C SER A 144 -0.90 27.98 9.38
N GLY A 145 0.35 28.01 8.91
CA GLY A 145 0.70 28.63 7.62
C GLY A 145 -0.04 27.97 6.46
N LYS A 146 -0.22 28.72 5.35
CA LYS A 146 -0.92 28.25 4.14
C LYS A 146 -0.36 26.92 3.62
N PHE A 147 0.96 26.74 3.67
CA PHE A 147 1.62 25.51 3.24
C PHE A 147 1.18 24.27 4.06
N LYS A 148 1.17 24.37 5.41
CA LYS A 148 0.69 23.27 6.27
C LYS A 148 -0.79 22.95 6.03
N LYS A 149 -1.61 23.96 5.73
CA LYS A 149 -3.03 23.78 5.39
C LYS A 149 -3.20 22.99 4.09
N ILE A 150 -2.44 23.32 3.06
CA ILE A 150 -2.45 22.57 1.79
C ILE A 150 -1.98 21.13 2.00
N LEU A 151 -0.89 20.93 2.76
CA LEU A 151 -0.42 19.58 3.07
C LEU A 151 -1.46 18.76 3.83
N ALA A 152 -2.13 19.34 4.83
CA ALA A 152 -3.23 18.65 5.52
C ALA A 152 -4.38 18.27 4.59
N MET A 153 -4.69 19.11 3.60
CA MET A 153 -5.69 18.79 2.57
C MET A 153 -5.25 17.66 1.62
N MET A 154 -3.95 17.41 1.48
CA MET A 154 -3.44 16.29 0.68
C MET A 154 -3.47 14.99 1.45
N VAL A 155 -3.19 15.00 2.75
CA VAL A 155 -3.04 13.76 3.53
C VAL A 155 -4.28 13.36 4.32
N GLY A 156 -5.24 14.27 4.53
CA GLY A 156 -6.45 13.96 5.29
C GLY A 156 -7.68 14.73 4.84
N TYR A 157 -8.78 14.48 5.54
CA TYR A 157 -10.08 15.10 5.27
C TYR A 157 -10.85 15.34 6.56
N ARG A 158 -11.94 16.13 6.46
CA ARG A 158 -12.78 16.44 7.61
C ARG A 158 -13.61 15.22 8.05
N LEU A 159 -13.43 14.81 9.30
CA LEU A 159 -14.10 13.69 9.96
C LEU A 159 -14.92 14.20 11.15
N GLU A 160 -16.11 13.65 11.33
CA GLU A 160 -16.91 13.87 12.55
C GLU A 160 -16.25 13.19 13.74
N THR A 161 -16.19 13.86 14.89
CA THR A 161 -15.61 13.31 16.13
C THR A 161 -16.25 11.97 16.51
N ALA A 162 -17.54 11.80 16.25
CA ALA A 162 -18.26 10.54 16.51
C ALA A 162 -17.72 9.34 15.72
N LYS A 163 -17.19 9.58 14.51
CA LYS A 163 -16.64 8.56 13.59
C LYS A 163 -15.15 8.30 13.79
N LEU A 164 -14.50 9.03 14.70
CA LEU A 164 -13.11 8.79 15.08
C LEU A 164 -12.98 7.38 15.67
N SER A 165 -12.03 6.64 15.12
CA SER A 165 -11.65 5.26 15.46
C SER A 165 -10.16 5.08 15.16
N ASP A 166 -9.58 3.96 15.57
CA ASP A 166 -8.16 3.58 15.40
C ASP A 166 -7.70 3.54 13.93
N LYS A 167 -8.63 3.72 12.98
CA LYS A 167 -8.33 3.80 11.55
C LYS A 167 -7.88 5.18 11.11
N PHE A 168 -8.06 6.19 11.95
CA PHE A 168 -7.85 7.59 11.62
C PHE A 168 -6.88 8.22 12.60
N TYR A 169 -5.94 8.99 12.05
CA TYR A 169 -4.98 9.75 12.84
C TYR A 169 -5.34 11.23 12.74
N PRO A 170 -5.61 11.92 13.87
CA PRO A 170 -5.85 13.36 13.84
C PRO A 170 -4.66 14.12 13.27
N LEU A 171 -4.93 15.11 12.43
CA LEU A 171 -3.94 16.01 11.84
C LEU A 171 -3.78 17.31 12.64
N GLU A 172 -4.23 17.30 13.90
CA GLU A 172 -4.28 18.48 14.73
C GLU A 172 -3.68 18.26 16.10
N GLU A 173 -3.11 19.33 16.63
CA GLU A 173 -2.57 19.40 17.98
C GLU A 173 -3.05 20.69 18.64
N PHE A 174 -3.33 20.61 19.94
CA PHE A 174 -3.64 21.78 20.76
C PHE A 174 -2.34 22.41 21.26
N LYS A 175 -2.01 23.61 20.77
CA LYS A 175 -0.95 24.46 21.31
C LYS A 175 -1.59 25.71 21.92
N ASP A 176 -1.35 25.95 23.20
CA ASP A 176 -1.87 27.11 23.94
C ASP A 176 -3.41 27.27 23.84
N GLY A 177 -4.13 26.14 23.87
CA GLY A 177 -5.59 26.12 23.72
C GLY A 177 -6.10 26.33 22.29
N LYS A 178 -5.21 26.53 21.31
CA LYS A 178 -5.53 26.74 19.90
C LYS A 178 -5.19 25.51 19.07
N ARG A 179 -6.01 25.25 18.04
CA ARG A 179 -5.81 24.11 17.12
C ARG A 179 -4.77 24.48 16.07
N SER A 180 -3.74 23.67 15.95
CA SER A 180 -2.69 23.80 14.94
C SER A 180 -2.52 22.49 14.16
N ILE A 181 -2.04 22.57 12.93
CA ILE A 181 -1.84 21.38 12.08
C ILE A 181 -0.54 20.68 12.47
N ARG A 182 -0.64 19.39 12.80
CA ARG A 182 0.48 18.48 13.04
C ARG A 182 0.50 17.43 11.94
N LEU A 183 1.55 17.45 11.10
CA LEU A 183 1.72 16.53 9.98
C LEU A 183 2.54 15.28 10.36
N PHE A 184 3.30 15.34 11.47
CA PHE A 184 4.12 14.23 11.96
C PHE A 184 3.38 13.49 13.07
N ILE A 185 2.95 12.27 12.75
CA ILE A 185 2.48 11.28 13.71
C ILE A 185 3.73 10.67 14.34
N GLY A 186 4.31 11.37 15.31
CA GLY A 186 5.40 10.85 16.14
C GLY A 186 4.82 10.18 17.38
N ASP A 187 5.12 8.89 17.54
CA ASP A 187 4.92 8.00 18.69
C ASP A 187 3.49 7.78 19.25
N LEU A 188 2.81 6.78 18.68
CA LEU A 188 2.39 5.49 19.26
C LEU A 188 1.97 5.34 20.75
N ASP A 189 1.37 6.36 21.36
CA ASP A 189 0.41 6.14 22.47
C ASP A 189 -0.81 7.08 22.30
N PHE A 190 -1.37 7.08 21.09
CA PHE A 190 -2.60 7.79 20.82
C PHE A 190 -3.81 6.96 21.29
N ASP A 191 -4.28 7.21 22.51
CA ASP A 191 -5.57 6.68 22.96
C ASP A 191 -6.70 7.44 22.26
N VAL A 192 -7.28 6.76 21.27
CA VAL A 192 -8.39 7.27 20.45
C VAL A 192 -9.60 7.62 21.31
N ALA A 193 -9.86 6.86 22.38
CA ALA A 193 -10.99 7.08 23.27
C ALA A 193 -10.78 8.31 24.14
N GLU A 194 -9.59 8.45 24.74
CA GLU A 194 -9.23 9.64 25.53
C GLU A 194 -9.31 10.92 24.68
N TYR A 195 -8.73 10.89 23.49
CA TYR A 195 -8.74 12.05 22.59
C TYR A 195 -10.15 12.39 22.11
N LYS A 196 -10.98 11.38 21.81
CA LYS A 196 -12.38 11.58 21.44
C LYS A 196 -13.18 12.21 22.58
N GLU A 197 -12.91 11.81 23.82
CA GLU A 197 -13.52 12.40 25.00
C GLU A 197 -13.09 13.87 25.17
N GLU A 198 -11.80 14.17 24.97
CA GLU A 198 -11.28 15.54 25.02
C GLU A 198 -11.95 16.46 23.98
N LEU A 199 -12.06 15.99 22.73
CA LEU A 199 -12.75 16.74 21.67
C LEU A 199 -14.22 16.97 22.00
N THR A 200 -14.88 15.97 22.61
CA THR A 200 -16.28 16.06 23.02
C THR A 200 -16.46 17.07 24.16
N LYS A 201 -15.59 17.05 25.18
CA LYS A 201 -15.57 18.04 26.28
C LYS A 201 -15.38 19.47 25.76
N LYS A 202 -14.55 19.64 24.73
CA LYS A 202 -14.31 20.94 24.07
C LYS A 202 -15.40 21.34 23.07
N GLY A 203 -16.45 20.52 22.89
CA GLY A 203 -17.55 20.81 21.96
C GLY A 203 -17.18 20.75 20.47
N ILE A 204 -16.05 20.11 20.13
CA ILE A 204 -15.54 20.03 18.76
C ILE A 204 -16.26 18.89 18.03
N LYS A 205 -17.10 19.27 17.06
CA LYS A 205 -17.90 18.32 16.27
C LYS A 205 -17.12 17.67 15.13
N ASN A 206 -16.14 18.37 14.57
CA ASN A 206 -15.38 17.95 13.40
C ASN A 206 -13.88 18.21 13.58
N LEU A 207 -13.07 17.27 13.10
CA LEU A 207 -11.61 17.36 13.06
C LEU A 207 -11.08 17.01 11.68
N TRP A 208 -9.83 17.37 11.41
CA TRP A 208 -9.11 16.87 10.24
C TRP A 208 -8.35 15.61 10.64
N ALA A 209 -8.52 14.54 9.86
CA ALA A 209 -7.87 13.28 10.11
C ALA A 209 -7.33 12.65 8.83
N THR A 210 -6.20 11.98 8.96
CA THR A 210 -5.61 11.15 7.91
C THR A 210 -6.14 9.73 8.04
N PRO A 211 -6.71 9.13 6.97
CA PRO A 211 -6.95 7.71 6.94
C PRO A 211 -5.59 6.98 6.92
N GLY A 212 -5.34 6.06 7.85
CA GLY A 212 -4.17 5.19 7.75
C GLY A 212 -4.39 4.16 6.65
N LEU A 213 -4.26 4.48 5.36
CA LEU A 213 -4.54 3.50 4.30
C LEU A 213 -3.44 2.43 4.30
N PRO A 214 -3.80 1.13 4.34
CA PRO A 214 -2.80 0.07 4.27
C PRO A 214 -2.13 0.00 2.89
N PHE A 215 -0.84 -0.29 2.86
CA PHE A 215 -0.05 -0.29 1.63
C PHE A 215 -0.37 -1.49 0.72
N VAL A 216 -0.98 -2.57 1.24
CA VAL A 216 -1.54 -3.67 0.43
C VAL A 216 -2.55 -3.20 -0.62
N VAL A 217 -3.28 -2.11 -0.37
CA VAL A 217 -4.27 -1.58 -1.32
C VAL A 217 -3.57 -1.05 -2.57
N PRO A 218 -2.59 -0.12 -2.46
CA PRO A 218 -1.70 0.22 -3.57
C PRO A 218 -1.04 -0.99 -4.24
N ILE A 219 -0.56 -1.98 -3.49
CA ILE A 219 0.03 -3.22 -4.07
C ILE A 219 -0.99 -3.96 -4.93
N THR A 220 -2.23 -4.07 -4.48
CA THR A 220 -3.30 -4.77 -5.22
C THR A 220 -3.63 -4.05 -6.52
N ILE A 221 -3.73 -2.72 -6.49
CA ILE A 221 -3.94 -1.92 -7.70
C ILE A 221 -2.72 -2.03 -8.61
N GLY A 222 -1.51 -1.91 -8.07
CA GLY A 222 -0.25 -2.04 -8.80
C GLY A 222 -0.10 -3.42 -9.47
N TYR A 223 -0.59 -4.47 -8.82
CA TYR A 223 -0.66 -5.82 -9.37
C TYR A 223 -1.57 -5.89 -10.59
N LEU A 224 -2.79 -5.36 -10.50
CA LEU A 224 -3.71 -5.34 -11.63
C LEU A 224 -3.14 -4.51 -12.79
N LEU A 225 -2.54 -3.36 -12.49
CA LEU A 225 -1.86 -2.53 -13.47
C LEU A 225 -0.70 -3.29 -14.13
N ALA A 226 0.11 -4.02 -13.37
CA ALA A 226 1.17 -4.86 -13.92
C ALA A 226 0.62 -5.96 -14.84
N VAL A 227 -0.46 -6.64 -14.43
CA VAL A 227 -1.10 -7.67 -15.26
C VAL A 227 -1.64 -7.11 -16.57
N PHE A 228 -2.33 -5.96 -16.54
CA PHE A 228 -3.03 -5.41 -17.72
C PHE A 228 -2.18 -4.47 -18.57
N PHE A 229 -1.19 -3.79 -17.98
CA PHE A 229 -0.41 -2.74 -18.62
C PHE A 229 1.09 -2.89 -18.42
N GLY A 230 1.57 -3.86 -17.64
CA GLY A 230 2.99 -3.98 -17.32
C GLY A 230 3.47 -2.85 -16.41
N ASP A 231 4.72 -2.48 -16.55
CA ASP A 231 5.30 -1.39 -15.77
C ASP A 231 4.94 -0.01 -16.35
N ILE A 232 4.19 0.79 -15.58
CA ILE A 232 3.75 2.11 -16.04
C ILE A 232 4.93 3.09 -16.10
N MET A 233 5.81 3.07 -15.09
CA MET A 233 6.96 3.99 -15.03
C MET A 233 7.88 3.73 -16.22
N LEU A 234 8.24 2.47 -16.44
CA LEU A 234 9.11 2.07 -17.53
C LEU A 234 8.51 2.48 -18.87
N ARG A 235 7.21 2.26 -19.09
CA ARG A 235 6.52 2.69 -20.32
C ARG A 235 6.59 4.19 -20.54
N ILE A 236 6.38 4.98 -19.48
CA ILE A 236 6.53 6.44 -19.57
C ILE A 236 7.96 6.80 -19.95
N VAL A 237 8.96 6.23 -19.27
CA VAL A 237 10.38 6.50 -19.55
C VAL A 237 10.74 6.11 -20.99
N MET A 238 10.28 4.97 -21.49
CA MET A 238 10.55 4.52 -22.86
C MET A 238 9.90 5.39 -23.95
N ILE A 239 8.88 6.21 -23.62
CA ILE A 239 8.35 7.19 -24.58
C ILE A 239 9.34 8.34 -24.82
N PHE A 240 10.19 8.64 -23.84
CA PHE A 240 11.15 9.75 -23.89
C PHE A 240 12.56 9.35 -24.37
N ILE A 241 12.79 8.06 -24.62
CA ILE A 241 14.05 7.50 -25.11
C ILE A 241 13.84 7.04 -26.55
#